data_AF-A0A512H7H9-F1
#
_entry.id   AF-A0A512H7H9-F1
#
_cell.length_a   1.000
_cell.length_b   1.000
_cell.length_c   1.000
_cell.angle_alpha   90.00
_cell.angle_beta   90.00
_cell.angle_gamma   90.00
#
_symmetry.space_group_name_H-M   'P 1'
#
loop_
_entity.id
_entity.type
_entity.pdbx_description
1 polymer ?
#
loop_
_entity_poly.entity_id
_entity_poly.type
_entity_poly.pdbx_seq_one_letter_code
_entity_poly.pdbx_strand_id
1 'polypeptide(L)'
;MALVKANPPGIPAVGDGKPTPDGPASGLPPLIETGPSVEDLLAALDAEESTTRRSAARALATHPEAAMALCDRVEIERSPSVRVVLFTTLIRLQSPEIAARLAGLLRSEDVALRNGAIEALQEMPAAVAPSLRALLADPDSDVRLFAVNILGALCHESAPEWLVEVIASEPHVNVCAAAVDALAEVGRPEAVPALQALRARFPDEPFMTFAIDTAVRRIEGR
;
A
#
# COMPACT_ATOMS: atom_id res chain seq x y z
N MET A 1 -18.44 40.54 71.18
CA MET A 1 -16.99 40.43 70.93
C MET A 1 -16.74 40.94 69.52
N ALA A 2 -16.00 42.06 69.44
CA ALA A 2 -15.15 42.58 68.36
C ALA A 2 -15.58 42.42 66.88
N LEU A 3 -15.44 43.38 65.98
CA LEU A 3 -15.02 44.79 65.94
C LEU A 3 -15.42 45.20 64.48
N VAL A 4 -16.22 46.25 64.23
CA VAL A 4 -15.75 47.60 63.83
C VAL A 4 -14.82 47.53 62.59
N LYS A 5 -15.19 48.06 61.41
CA LYS A 5 -15.12 49.49 61.06
C LYS A 5 -16.04 49.89 59.87
N ALA A 6 -16.86 50.92 60.11
CA ALA A 6 -17.27 51.93 59.11
C ALA A 6 -16.03 52.78 58.71
N ASN A 7 -15.91 53.40 57.53
CA ASN A 7 -16.58 54.58 56.95
C ASN A 7 -15.67 55.03 55.74
N PRO A 8 -15.90 56.12 54.96
CA PRO A 8 -17.10 56.87 54.55
C PRO A 8 -17.14 57.10 53.00
N PRO A 9 -18.12 57.86 52.44
CA PRO A 9 -18.15 58.28 51.03
C PRO A 9 -17.56 59.68 50.82
N GLY A 10 -16.99 59.98 49.64
CA GLY A 10 -16.80 61.37 49.20
C GLY A 10 -15.83 61.65 48.02
N ILE A 11 -16.43 61.92 46.85
CA ILE A 11 -16.22 62.99 45.83
C ILE A 11 -14.85 63.17 45.08
N PRO A 12 -14.79 63.91 43.93
CA PRO A 12 -14.26 63.38 42.66
C PRO A 12 -13.00 64.14 42.18
N ALA A 13 -12.38 63.68 41.09
CA ALA A 13 -11.50 64.52 40.28
C ALA A 13 -11.74 64.27 38.80
N VAL A 14 -12.24 65.31 38.14
CA VAL A 14 -12.33 65.49 36.70
C VAL A 14 -10.91 65.62 36.15
N GLY A 15 -10.55 64.75 35.21
CA GLY A 15 -9.42 64.94 34.31
C GLY A 15 -9.95 64.91 32.89
N ASP A 16 -10.03 66.10 32.29
CA ASP A 16 -10.43 66.33 30.91
C ASP A 16 -9.50 65.66 29.90
N GLY A 17 -10.09 64.97 28.92
CA GLY A 17 -9.37 64.39 27.78
C GLY A 17 -10.22 63.43 26.93
N LYS A 18 -11.26 63.94 26.26
CA LYS A 18 -11.86 63.27 25.09
C LYS A 18 -10.98 63.55 23.84
N PRO A 19 -11.21 62.89 22.69
CA PRO A 19 -11.47 61.46 22.42
C PRO A 19 -10.54 60.94 21.28
N THR A 20 -10.54 59.63 21.00
CA THR A 20 -10.71 59.09 19.63
C THR A 20 -10.91 57.58 19.70
N PRO A 21 -12.01 57.04 19.15
CA PRO A 21 -12.10 55.64 18.76
C PRO A 21 -11.49 55.47 17.35
N ASP A 22 -11.18 54.22 17.00
CA ASP A 22 -10.94 53.77 15.63
C ASP A 22 -9.60 54.18 14.98
N GLY A 23 -8.55 53.44 15.36
CA GLY A 23 -7.54 53.02 14.40
C GLY A 23 -7.68 51.52 14.18
N PRO A 24 -7.82 51.00 12.94
CA PRO A 24 -7.86 49.56 12.74
C PRO A 24 -6.50 49.01 13.19
N ALA A 25 -6.52 48.09 14.14
CA ALA A 25 -5.38 47.22 14.37
C ALA A 25 -5.06 46.55 13.03
N SER A 26 -3.96 46.93 12.40
CA SER A 26 -3.43 46.28 11.20
C SER A 26 -2.85 44.92 11.60
N GLY A 27 -3.70 44.04 12.10
CA GLY A 27 -3.46 42.61 12.06
C GLY A 27 -3.87 42.16 10.67
N LEU A 28 -2.91 42.14 9.74
CA LEU A 28 -3.04 41.18 8.64
C LEU A 28 -3.24 39.82 9.32
N PRO A 29 -4.35 39.09 9.04
CA PRO A 29 -4.44 37.72 9.51
C PRO A 29 -3.20 36.98 9.01
N PRO A 30 -2.63 36.04 9.78
CA PRO A 30 -1.56 35.21 9.24
C PRO A 30 -2.05 34.63 7.92
N LEU A 31 -1.32 34.87 6.84
CA LEU A 31 -1.49 34.15 5.60
C LEU A 31 -1.30 32.68 5.96
N ILE A 32 -2.40 31.97 6.22
CA ILE A 32 -2.38 30.53 6.15
C ILE A 32 -2.12 30.29 4.67
N GLU A 33 -0.87 29.99 4.31
CA GLU A 33 -0.59 29.29 3.08
C GLU A 33 -1.26 27.92 3.23
N THR A 34 -2.60 27.88 3.08
CA THR A 34 -3.31 26.63 2.94
C THR A 34 -2.77 26.05 1.66
N GLY A 35 -1.99 24.98 1.79
CA GLY A 35 -1.62 24.16 0.64
C GLY A 35 -2.86 23.79 -0.19
N PRO A 36 -2.68 23.26 -1.39
CA PRO A 36 -3.78 22.87 -2.27
C PRO A 36 -4.77 21.97 -1.51
N SER A 37 -6.07 22.18 -1.71
CA SER A 37 -7.12 21.33 -1.14
C SER A 37 -7.05 19.91 -1.72
N VAL A 38 -7.71 18.94 -1.09
CA VAL A 38 -7.77 17.57 -1.64
C VAL A 38 -8.46 17.58 -3.00
N GLU A 39 -9.49 18.40 -3.16
CA GLU A 39 -10.19 18.61 -4.43
C GLU A 39 -9.25 19.16 -5.52
N ASP A 40 -8.42 20.15 -5.18
CA ASP A 40 -7.41 20.69 -6.11
C ASP A 40 -6.37 19.64 -6.49
N LEU A 41 -5.92 18.84 -5.52
CA LEU A 41 -4.96 17.76 -5.74
C LEU A 41 -5.56 16.65 -6.62
N LEU A 42 -6.82 16.29 -6.41
CA LEU A 42 -7.53 15.33 -7.24
C LEU A 42 -7.67 15.84 -8.68
N ALA A 43 -8.04 17.11 -8.87
CA ALA A 43 -8.08 17.71 -10.21
C ALA A 43 -6.68 17.73 -10.87
N ALA A 44 -5.63 17.99 -10.08
CA ALA A 44 -4.25 18.03 -10.55
C ALA A 44 -3.70 16.65 -10.97
N LEU A 45 -4.35 15.53 -10.59
CA LEU A 45 -4.03 14.21 -11.14
C LEU A 45 -4.29 14.12 -12.65
N ASP A 46 -5.15 14.97 -13.22
CA ASP A 46 -5.43 14.98 -14.66
C ASP A 46 -4.75 16.12 -15.42
N ALA A 47 -3.84 16.84 -14.76
CA ALA A 47 -3.06 17.90 -15.41
C ALA A 47 -2.27 17.36 -16.61
N GLU A 48 -2.15 18.16 -17.68
CA GLU A 48 -1.37 17.81 -18.87
C GLU A 48 0.09 17.56 -18.54
N GLU A 49 0.65 18.40 -17.67
CA GLU A 49 2.04 18.37 -17.25
C GLU A 49 2.29 17.23 -16.24
N SER A 50 3.23 16.34 -16.60
CA SER A 50 3.56 15.16 -15.79
C SER A 50 4.11 15.52 -14.40
N THR A 51 4.84 16.64 -14.30
CA THR A 51 5.37 17.09 -13.02
C THR A 51 4.28 17.53 -12.05
N THR A 52 3.19 18.13 -12.55
CA THR A 52 2.00 18.49 -11.77
C THR A 52 1.29 17.25 -11.26
N ARG A 53 1.00 16.28 -12.14
CA ARG A 53 0.37 14.99 -11.74
C ARG A 53 1.19 14.26 -10.68
N ARG A 54 2.52 14.22 -10.85
CA ARG A 54 3.45 13.59 -9.90
C ARG A 54 3.42 14.26 -8.53
N SER A 55 3.42 15.60 -8.49
CA SER A 55 3.35 16.36 -7.24
C SER A 55 2.01 16.14 -6.54
N ALA A 56 0.91 16.13 -7.30
CA ALA A 56 -0.42 15.84 -6.78
C ALA A 56 -0.50 14.43 -6.17
N ALA A 57 -0.08 13.40 -6.91
CA ALA A 57 -0.04 12.02 -6.44
C ALA A 57 0.78 11.85 -5.16
N ARG A 58 1.89 12.60 -5.02
CA ARG A 58 2.71 12.58 -3.80
C ARG A 58 2.00 13.23 -2.61
N ALA A 59 1.34 14.36 -2.83
CA ALA A 59 0.64 15.09 -1.78
C ALA A 59 -0.58 14.30 -1.26
N LEU A 60 -1.23 13.50 -2.11
CA LEU A 60 -2.37 12.66 -1.76
C LEU A 60 -2.04 11.45 -0.86
N ALA A 61 -0.79 11.24 -0.47
CA ALA A 61 -0.38 10.07 0.32
C ALA A 61 -0.87 10.07 1.79
N THR A 62 -1.45 11.17 2.25
CA THR A 62 -2.11 11.29 3.56
C THR A 62 -3.63 11.44 3.44
N HIS A 63 -4.19 11.14 2.26
CA HIS A 63 -5.60 11.32 1.93
C HIS A 63 -6.23 10.00 1.49
N PRO A 64 -6.64 9.14 2.42
CA PRO A 64 -7.27 7.85 2.10
C PRO A 64 -8.50 7.97 1.19
N GLU A 65 -9.24 9.07 1.29
CA GLU A 65 -10.38 9.40 0.42
C GLU A 65 -10.01 9.52 -1.07
N ALA A 66 -8.73 9.77 -1.39
CA ALA A 66 -8.23 9.84 -2.76
C ALA A 66 -7.79 8.49 -3.34
N ALA A 67 -7.87 7.40 -2.56
CA ALA A 67 -7.39 6.08 -2.95
C ALA A 67 -7.90 5.62 -4.32
N MET A 68 -9.21 5.74 -4.56
CA MET A 68 -9.80 5.26 -5.82
C MET A 68 -9.39 6.13 -7.02
N ALA A 69 -9.29 7.45 -6.84
CA ALA A 69 -8.79 8.33 -7.89
C ALA A 69 -7.32 8.04 -8.24
N LEU A 70 -6.50 7.70 -7.24
CA LEU A 70 -5.12 7.26 -7.46
C LEU A 70 -5.07 5.92 -8.22
N CYS A 71 -5.92 4.95 -7.87
CA CYS A 71 -6.05 3.68 -8.61
C CYS A 71 -6.45 3.92 -10.07
N ASP A 72 -7.49 4.72 -10.30
CA ASP A 72 -7.97 5.04 -11.65
C ASP A 72 -6.87 5.74 -12.47
N ARG A 73 -6.10 6.65 -11.85
CA ARG A 73 -4.99 7.33 -12.51
C ARG A 73 -3.84 6.40 -12.87
N VAL A 74 -3.51 5.42 -12.04
CA VAL A 74 -2.45 4.42 -12.29
C VAL A 74 -2.69 3.66 -13.60
N GLU A 75 -3.94 3.28 -13.86
CA GLU A 75 -4.32 2.47 -15.02
C GLU A 75 -4.04 3.18 -16.36
N ILE A 76 -4.18 4.51 -16.38
CA ILE A 76 -4.07 5.32 -17.60
C ILE A 76 -2.85 6.25 -17.62
N GLU A 77 -2.02 6.27 -16.58
CA GLU A 77 -0.80 7.09 -16.54
C GLU A 77 0.22 6.58 -17.57
N ARG A 78 0.82 7.50 -18.33
CA ARG A 78 1.80 7.17 -19.39
C ARG A 78 3.23 7.50 -18.99
N SER A 79 3.41 8.40 -18.02
CA SER A 79 4.71 8.80 -17.51
C SER A 79 5.20 7.78 -16.46
N PRO A 80 6.34 7.10 -16.70
CA PRO A 80 6.91 6.17 -15.73
C PRO A 80 7.21 6.83 -14.38
N SER A 81 7.65 8.09 -14.40
CA SER A 81 7.98 8.83 -13.18
C SER A 81 6.76 9.16 -12.32
N VAL A 82 5.58 9.30 -12.94
CA VAL A 82 4.31 9.49 -12.23
C VAL A 82 3.80 8.15 -11.71
N ARG A 83 3.87 7.07 -12.52
CA ARG A 83 3.46 5.71 -12.11
C ARG A 83 4.16 5.27 -10.82
N VAL A 84 5.48 5.44 -10.74
CA VAL A 84 6.26 5.10 -9.53
C VAL A 84 5.72 5.81 -8.29
N VAL A 85 5.40 7.11 -8.41
CA VAL A 85 4.86 7.89 -7.29
C VAL A 85 3.45 7.43 -6.94
N LEU A 86 2.59 7.17 -7.92
CA LEU A 86 1.24 6.66 -7.67
C LEU A 86 1.27 5.32 -6.92
N PHE A 87 2.08 4.35 -7.37
CA PHE A 87 2.24 3.08 -6.65
C PHE A 87 2.77 3.30 -5.24
N THR A 88 3.81 4.12 -5.06
CA THR A 88 4.36 4.44 -3.74
C THR A 88 3.30 5.04 -2.82
N THR A 89 2.45 5.93 -3.35
CA THR A 89 1.34 6.55 -2.62
C THR A 89 0.28 5.50 -2.24
N LEU A 90 -0.13 4.65 -3.18
CA LEU A 90 -1.10 3.57 -2.93
C LEU A 90 -0.59 2.57 -1.87
N ILE A 91 0.68 2.18 -1.95
CA ILE A 91 1.34 1.33 -0.95
C ILE A 91 1.25 2.00 0.42
N ARG A 92 1.54 3.30 0.55
CA ARG A 92 1.47 4.00 1.85
C ARG A 92 0.07 3.99 2.48
N LEU A 93 -0.99 3.89 1.68
CA LEU A 93 -2.37 3.88 2.18
C LEU A 93 -2.80 2.51 2.72
N GLN A 94 -2.12 1.40 2.37
CA GLN A 94 -2.30 0.06 2.96
C GLN A 94 -3.78 -0.42 3.07
N SER A 95 -4.64 -0.09 2.10
CA SER A 95 -6.07 -0.46 2.13
C SER A 95 -6.35 -1.78 1.39
N PRO A 96 -7.19 -2.70 1.92
CA PRO A 96 -7.63 -3.89 1.20
C PRO A 96 -8.35 -3.58 -0.12
N GLU A 97 -9.05 -2.46 -0.21
CA GLU A 97 -9.72 -2.02 -1.44
C GLU A 97 -8.69 -1.66 -2.53
N ILE A 98 -7.62 -0.96 -2.13
CA ILE A 98 -6.49 -0.67 -3.03
C ILE A 98 -5.84 -1.98 -3.48
N ALA A 99 -5.57 -2.91 -2.55
CA ALA A 99 -4.99 -4.19 -2.90
C ALA A 99 -5.87 -4.98 -3.90
N ALA A 100 -7.19 -4.96 -3.73
CA ALA A 100 -8.12 -5.58 -4.68
C ALA A 100 -8.07 -4.92 -6.07
N ARG A 101 -7.98 -3.57 -6.14
CA ARG A 101 -7.81 -2.85 -7.41
C ARG A 101 -6.49 -3.18 -8.09
N LEU A 102 -5.39 -3.18 -7.34
CA LEU A 102 -4.06 -3.54 -7.87
C LEU A 102 -4.00 -5.00 -8.32
N ALA A 103 -4.68 -5.91 -7.62
CA ALA A 103 -4.80 -7.31 -8.04
C ALA A 103 -5.52 -7.47 -9.39
N GLY A 104 -6.43 -6.56 -9.73
CA GLY A 104 -7.04 -6.50 -11.08
C GLY A 104 -6.02 -6.24 -12.19
N LEU A 105 -4.94 -5.50 -11.89
CA LEU A 105 -3.89 -5.16 -12.87
C LEU A 105 -2.97 -6.33 -13.20
N LEU A 106 -3.07 -7.45 -12.48
CA LEU A 106 -2.34 -8.67 -12.81
C LEU A 106 -2.68 -9.23 -14.20
N ARG A 107 -3.84 -8.86 -14.74
CA ARG A 107 -4.29 -9.18 -16.10
C ARG A 107 -3.95 -8.13 -17.15
N SER A 108 -3.23 -7.08 -16.77
CA SER A 108 -2.86 -6.03 -17.71
C SER A 108 -1.86 -6.56 -18.74
N GLU A 109 -2.07 -6.25 -20.01
CA GLU A 109 -1.09 -6.46 -21.09
C GLU A 109 0.12 -5.52 -20.96
N ASP A 110 -0.03 -4.38 -20.26
CA ASP A 110 1.08 -3.50 -19.93
C ASP A 110 1.94 -4.13 -18.83
N VAL A 111 3.09 -4.69 -19.25
CA VAL A 111 4.07 -5.37 -18.39
C VAL A 111 4.53 -4.47 -17.23
N ALA A 112 4.74 -3.17 -17.48
CA ALA A 112 5.20 -2.26 -16.43
C ALA A 112 4.09 -2.00 -15.39
N LEU A 113 2.84 -1.90 -15.83
CA LEU A 113 1.69 -1.77 -14.94
C LEU A 113 1.49 -3.03 -14.09
N ARG A 114 1.58 -4.20 -14.73
CA ARG A 114 1.46 -5.51 -14.08
C ARG A 114 2.56 -5.73 -13.03
N ASN A 115 3.81 -5.48 -13.38
CA ASN A 115 4.93 -5.63 -12.44
C ASN A 115 4.85 -4.64 -11.28
N GLY A 116 4.47 -3.38 -11.54
CA GLY A 116 4.24 -2.40 -10.48
C GLY A 116 3.14 -2.83 -9.50
N ALA A 117 2.09 -3.50 -9.98
CA ALA A 117 1.06 -4.05 -9.12
C ALA A 117 1.58 -5.23 -8.27
N ILE A 118 2.38 -6.14 -8.85
CA ILE A 118 3.01 -7.24 -8.10
C ILE A 118 3.89 -6.69 -6.97
N GLU A 119 4.78 -5.76 -7.28
CA GLU A 119 5.67 -5.11 -6.30
C GLU A 119 4.87 -4.40 -5.21
N ALA A 120 3.83 -3.64 -5.59
CA ALA A 120 2.99 -2.96 -4.63
C ALA A 120 2.24 -3.92 -3.70
N LEU A 121 1.74 -5.05 -4.22
CA LEU A 121 1.03 -6.04 -3.42
C LEU A 121 1.95 -6.79 -2.44
N GLN A 122 3.22 -7.00 -2.81
CA GLN A 122 4.24 -7.56 -1.90
C GLN A 122 4.50 -6.65 -0.69
N GLU A 123 4.42 -5.34 -0.89
CA GLU A 123 4.56 -4.32 0.16
C GLU A 123 3.27 -4.06 0.96
N MET A 124 2.21 -4.84 0.72
CA MET A 124 0.88 -4.66 1.32
C MET A 124 0.34 -5.95 2.00
N PRO A 125 1.11 -6.62 2.89
CA PRO A 125 0.82 -7.98 3.36
C PRO A 125 -0.56 -8.15 4.00
N ALA A 126 -0.95 -7.25 4.91
CA ALA A 126 -2.26 -7.32 5.56
C ALA A 126 -3.42 -6.97 4.61
N ALA A 127 -3.17 -6.07 3.65
CA ALA A 127 -4.21 -5.60 2.73
C ALA A 127 -4.47 -6.58 1.59
N VAL A 128 -3.44 -7.28 1.08
CA VAL A 128 -3.60 -8.30 0.03
C VAL A 128 -4.12 -9.63 0.56
N ALA A 129 -3.85 -9.96 1.83
CA ALA A 129 -4.22 -11.26 2.42
C ALA A 129 -5.67 -11.72 2.13
N PRO A 130 -6.71 -10.87 2.21
CA PRO A 130 -8.09 -11.28 1.90
C PRO A 130 -8.30 -11.71 0.44
N SER A 131 -7.47 -11.24 -0.49
CA SER A 131 -7.60 -11.51 -1.93
C SER A 131 -6.77 -12.70 -2.40
N LEU A 132 -5.74 -13.11 -1.64
CA LEU A 132 -4.78 -14.14 -2.07
C LEU A 132 -5.44 -15.47 -2.41
N ARG A 133 -6.41 -15.93 -1.60
CA ARG A 133 -7.08 -17.21 -1.86
C ARG A 133 -7.82 -17.22 -3.19
N ALA A 134 -8.40 -16.10 -3.60
CA ALA A 134 -9.04 -15.97 -4.91
C ALA A 134 -8.00 -15.95 -6.04
N LEU A 135 -6.90 -15.22 -5.86
CA LEU A 135 -5.81 -15.16 -6.84
C LEU A 135 -5.11 -16.50 -7.06
N LEU A 136 -4.93 -17.30 -6.00
CA LEU A 136 -4.34 -18.64 -6.08
C LEU A 136 -5.30 -19.68 -6.68
N ALA A 137 -6.60 -19.38 -6.74
CA ALA A 137 -7.62 -20.23 -7.34
C ALA A 137 -8.10 -19.71 -8.71
N ASP A 138 -7.41 -18.70 -9.27
CA ASP A 138 -7.80 -18.06 -10.51
C ASP A 138 -7.79 -19.06 -11.68
N PRO A 139 -8.76 -19.03 -12.61
CA PRO A 139 -8.74 -19.92 -13.77
C PRO A 139 -7.49 -19.71 -14.65
N ASP A 140 -6.93 -18.51 -14.66
CA ASP A 140 -5.73 -18.18 -15.44
C ASP A 140 -4.45 -18.58 -14.67
N SER A 141 -3.63 -19.44 -15.26
CA SER A 141 -2.36 -19.87 -14.67
C SER A 141 -1.36 -18.73 -14.50
N ASP A 142 -1.41 -17.70 -15.35
CA ASP A 142 -0.50 -16.55 -15.22
C ASP A 142 -0.87 -15.72 -13.99
N VAL A 143 -2.16 -15.53 -13.72
CA VAL A 143 -2.62 -14.87 -12.48
C VAL A 143 -2.21 -15.67 -11.25
N ARG A 144 -2.36 -17.01 -11.28
CA ARG A 144 -1.88 -17.88 -10.18
C ARG A 144 -0.37 -17.79 -10.01
N LEU A 145 0.39 -17.76 -11.10
CA LEU A 145 1.85 -17.57 -11.07
C LEU A 145 2.23 -16.25 -10.40
N PHE A 146 1.57 -15.15 -10.76
CA PHE A 146 1.81 -13.85 -10.12
C PHE A 146 1.41 -13.86 -8.65
N ALA A 147 0.32 -14.55 -8.27
CA ALA A 147 -0.08 -14.71 -6.88
C ALA A 147 1.00 -15.42 -6.06
N VAL A 148 1.60 -16.48 -6.60
CA VAL A 148 2.73 -17.18 -5.98
C VAL A 148 3.97 -16.29 -5.87
N ASN A 149 4.27 -15.49 -6.89
CA ASN A 149 5.38 -14.52 -6.84
C ASN A 149 5.15 -13.45 -5.77
N ILE A 150 3.90 -12.99 -5.59
CA ILE A 150 3.54 -12.09 -4.49
C ILE A 150 3.81 -12.78 -3.16
N LEU A 151 3.32 -14.02 -2.96
CA LEU A 151 3.54 -14.79 -1.73
C LEU A 151 5.01 -14.97 -1.37
N GLY A 152 5.88 -15.25 -2.36
CA GLY A 152 7.30 -15.51 -2.12
C GLY A 152 8.08 -14.33 -1.53
N ALA A 153 7.60 -13.10 -1.73
CA ALA A 153 8.18 -11.89 -1.12
C ALA A 153 7.22 -11.23 -0.11
N LEU A 154 6.08 -11.86 0.19
CA LEU A 154 5.10 -11.32 1.12
C LEU A 154 5.57 -11.56 2.55
N CYS A 155 5.81 -10.48 3.29
CA CYS A 155 6.09 -10.54 4.73
C CYS A 155 4.81 -10.85 5.54
N HIS A 156 4.22 -12.02 5.35
CA HIS A 156 3.01 -12.49 6.01
C HIS A 156 3.22 -13.88 6.63
N GLU A 157 2.78 -14.09 7.88
CA GLU A 157 3.05 -15.32 8.64
C GLU A 157 2.48 -16.59 8.00
N SER A 158 1.32 -16.48 7.34
CA SER A 158 0.66 -17.59 6.63
C SER A 158 1.21 -17.85 5.22
N ALA A 159 2.15 -17.05 4.70
CA ALA A 159 2.66 -17.24 3.35
C ALA A 159 3.24 -18.65 3.09
N PRO A 160 4.04 -19.25 4.01
CA PRO A 160 4.53 -20.61 3.83
C PRO A 160 3.41 -21.66 3.77
N GLU A 161 2.35 -21.49 4.57
CA GLU A 161 1.20 -22.41 4.59
C GLU A 161 0.42 -22.34 3.27
N TRP A 162 0.16 -21.13 2.76
CA TRP A 162 -0.50 -20.95 1.46
C TRP A 162 0.33 -21.52 0.30
N LEU A 163 1.65 -21.39 0.32
CA LEU A 163 2.52 -22.00 -0.68
C LEU A 163 2.49 -23.53 -0.61
N VAL A 164 2.39 -24.11 0.59
CA VAL A 164 2.19 -25.57 0.77
C VAL A 164 0.85 -26.02 0.17
N GLU A 165 -0.23 -25.25 0.35
CA GLU A 165 -1.53 -25.53 -0.26
C GLU A 165 -1.47 -25.50 -1.80
N VAL A 166 -0.69 -24.56 -2.37
CA VAL A 166 -0.45 -24.44 -3.82
C VAL A 166 0.23 -25.70 -4.35
N ILE A 167 1.37 -26.11 -3.79
CA ILE A 167 2.09 -27.30 -4.29
C ILE A 167 1.29 -28.61 -4.11
N ALA A 168 0.33 -28.65 -3.19
CA ALA A 168 -0.53 -29.82 -2.99
C ALA A 168 -1.56 -30.00 -4.11
N SER A 169 -2.01 -28.91 -4.75
CA SER A 169 -3.20 -28.93 -5.63
C SER A 169 -2.95 -28.39 -7.04
N GLU A 170 -1.95 -27.53 -7.24
CA GLU A 170 -1.72 -26.83 -8.49
C GLU A 170 -1.38 -27.78 -9.65
N PRO A 171 -2.15 -27.77 -10.76
CA PRO A 171 -1.87 -28.62 -11.92
C PRO A 171 -0.74 -28.09 -12.82
N HIS A 172 -0.50 -26.77 -12.85
CA HIS A 172 0.42 -26.16 -13.80
C HIS A 172 1.87 -26.18 -13.30
N VAL A 173 2.75 -26.88 -14.03
CA VAL A 173 4.15 -27.11 -13.62
C VAL A 173 4.92 -25.82 -13.32
N ASN A 174 4.73 -24.74 -14.10
CA ASN A 174 5.42 -23.47 -13.86
C ASN A 174 4.97 -22.78 -12.57
N VAL A 175 3.69 -22.93 -12.19
CA VAL A 175 3.18 -22.36 -10.94
C VAL A 175 3.70 -23.17 -9.76
N CYS A 176 3.77 -24.51 -9.88
CA CYS A 176 4.44 -25.35 -8.90
C CYS A 176 5.93 -24.99 -8.74
N ALA A 177 6.65 -24.77 -9.84
CA ALA A 177 8.06 -24.39 -9.78
C ALA A 177 8.27 -23.06 -9.04
N ALA A 178 7.46 -22.05 -9.35
CA ALA A 178 7.49 -20.78 -8.62
C ALA A 178 7.18 -20.96 -7.12
N ALA A 179 6.26 -21.86 -6.77
CA ALA A 179 5.92 -22.14 -5.37
C ALA A 179 7.06 -22.87 -4.64
N VAL A 180 7.78 -23.76 -5.32
CA VAL A 180 9.00 -24.40 -4.80
C VAL A 180 10.09 -23.35 -4.55
N ASP A 181 10.33 -22.44 -5.49
CA ASP A 181 11.30 -21.37 -5.34
C ASP A 181 10.93 -20.44 -4.18
N ALA A 182 9.66 -20.05 -4.08
CA ALA A 182 9.16 -19.26 -2.96
C ALA A 182 9.35 -19.98 -1.62
N LEU A 183 9.03 -21.28 -1.53
CA LEU A 183 9.26 -22.08 -0.32
C LEU A 183 10.75 -22.25 0.01
N ALA A 184 11.66 -22.18 -0.97
CA ALA A 184 13.09 -22.19 -0.68
C ALA A 184 13.51 -20.94 0.13
N GLU A 185 12.83 -19.80 -0.07
CA GLU A 185 13.13 -18.54 0.60
C GLU A 185 12.38 -18.37 1.93
N VAL A 186 11.09 -18.70 1.97
CA VAL A 186 10.22 -18.43 3.15
C VAL A 186 9.76 -19.70 3.87
N GLY A 187 10.01 -20.87 3.28
CA GLY A 187 9.52 -22.15 3.80
C GLY A 187 10.16 -22.54 5.12
N ARG A 188 9.45 -23.40 5.85
CA ARG A 188 9.88 -24.00 7.10
C ARG A 188 9.99 -25.52 6.94
N PRO A 189 10.67 -26.26 7.84
CA PRO A 189 10.82 -27.71 7.73
C PRO A 189 9.51 -28.48 7.52
N GLU A 190 8.38 -27.94 7.97
CA GLU A 190 7.04 -28.49 7.76
C GLU A 190 6.61 -28.55 6.29
N ALA A 191 7.24 -27.78 5.39
CA ALA A 191 6.97 -27.82 3.95
C ALA A 191 7.64 -29.00 3.23
N VAL A 192 8.66 -29.63 3.83
CA VAL A 192 9.44 -30.70 3.20
C VAL A 192 8.58 -31.89 2.74
N PRO A 193 7.62 -32.42 3.53
CA PRO A 193 6.77 -33.51 3.07
C PRO A 193 5.97 -33.17 1.80
N ALA A 194 5.48 -31.93 1.69
CA ALA A 194 4.73 -31.48 0.54
C ALA A 194 5.63 -31.32 -0.70
N LEU A 195 6.86 -30.81 -0.53
CA LEU A 195 7.87 -30.75 -1.60
C LEU A 195 8.23 -32.16 -2.11
N GLN A 196 8.36 -33.14 -1.22
CA GLN A 196 8.62 -34.53 -1.62
C GLN A 196 7.41 -35.16 -2.34
N ALA A 197 6.18 -34.87 -1.91
CA ALA A 197 4.98 -35.32 -2.60
C ALA A 197 4.86 -34.71 -4.01
N LEU A 198 5.25 -33.45 -4.18
CA LEU A 198 5.25 -32.77 -5.47
C LEU A 198 6.15 -33.48 -6.50
N ARG A 199 7.31 -34.01 -6.07
CA ARG A 199 8.22 -34.78 -6.94
C ARG A 199 7.51 -35.95 -7.62
N ALA A 200 6.65 -36.67 -6.90
CA ALA A 200 5.93 -37.82 -7.43
C ALA A 200 4.87 -37.44 -8.48
N ARG A 201 4.43 -36.17 -8.51
CA ARG A 201 3.46 -35.65 -9.50
C ARG A 201 4.13 -35.30 -10.83
N PHE A 202 5.43 -35.01 -10.81
CA PHE A 202 6.22 -34.60 -11.98
C PHE A 202 7.51 -35.43 -12.11
N PRO A 203 7.43 -36.78 -12.21
CA PRO A 203 8.61 -37.66 -12.20
C PRO A 203 9.50 -37.49 -13.43
N ASP A 204 8.93 -37.05 -14.54
CA ASP A 204 9.63 -36.87 -15.82
C ASP A 204 10.15 -35.43 -16.04
N GLU A 205 10.14 -34.61 -14.98
CA GLU A 205 10.62 -33.21 -15.01
C GLU A 205 11.94 -33.07 -14.20
N PRO A 206 13.12 -33.22 -14.83
CA PRO A 206 14.40 -33.14 -14.13
C PRO A 206 14.62 -31.79 -13.42
N PHE A 207 14.14 -30.71 -14.03
CA PHE A 207 14.19 -29.38 -13.45
C PHE A 207 13.41 -29.32 -12.13
N MET A 208 12.20 -29.88 -12.08
CA MET A 208 11.37 -29.91 -10.88
C MET A 208 12.07 -30.69 -9.75
N THR A 209 12.66 -31.84 -10.08
CA THR A 209 13.42 -32.63 -9.10
C THR A 209 14.58 -31.82 -8.50
N PHE A 210 15.35 -31.14 -9.34
CA PHE A 210 16.46 -30.29 -8.93
C PHE A 210 16.00 -29.10 -8.06
N ALA A 211 14.92 -28.42 -8.45
CA ALA A 211 14.35 -27.30 -7.70
C ALA A 211 13.90 -27.76 -6.30
N ILE A 212 13.19 -28.89 -6.22
CA ILE A 212 12.75 -29.50 -4.96
C ILE A 212 13.95 -29.84 -4.06
N ASP A 213 14.98 -30.50 -4.60
CA ASP A 213 16.19 -30.83 -3.84
C ASP A 213 16.87 -29.57 -3.27
N THR A 214 16.90 -28.50 -4.07
CA THR A 214 17.50 -27.22 -3.66
C THR A 214 16.70 -26.55 -2.56
N ALA A 215 15.36 -26.51 -2.70
CA ALA A 215 14.47 -25.96 -1.68
C ALA A 215 14.58 -26.74 -0.36
N VAL A 216 14.56 -28.08 -0.41
CA VAL A 216 14.69 -28.92 0.81
C VAL A 216 16.02 -28.67 1.51
N ARG A 217 17.15 -28.62 0.79
CA ARG A 217 18.46 -28.31 1.39
C ARG A 217 18.47 -26.95 2.10
N ARG A 218 17.93 -25.93 1.43
CA ARG A 218 17.87 -24.55 1.97
C ARG A 218 17.02 -24.49 3.24
N ILE A 219 15.85 -25.13 3.24
CA ILE A 219 14.94 -25.20 4.39
C ILE A 219 15.58 -25.96 5.57
N GLU A 220 16.30 -27.05 5.30
CA GLU A 220 17.00 -27.83 6.34
C GLU A 220 18.30 -27.18 6.85
N GLY A 221 18.74 -26.09 6.22
CA GLY A 221 20.00 -25.41 6.55
C GLY A 221 21.25 -26.21 6.16
N ARG A 222 21.20 -26.95 5.05
CA ARG A 222 22.25 -27.85 4.55
C ARG A 222 22.87 -27.40 3.23
#